data_AF-A0A845GBQ1-F1
#
_entry.id   AF-A0A845GBQ1-F1
#
_cell.length_a   1.000
_cell.length_b   1.000
_cell.length_c   1.000
_cell.angle_alpha   90.00
_cell.angle_beta   90.00
_cell.angle_gamma   90.00
#
_symmetry.space_group_name_H-M   'P 1'
#
loop_
_entity.id
_entity.type
_entity.pdbx_description
1 polymer ?
#
loop_
_entity_poly.entity_id
_entity_poly.type
_entity_poly.pdbx_seq_one_letter_code
_entity_poly.pdbx_strand_id
1 'polypeptide(L)'
;LSLRLPRDKSDTLLLLAAALMVLAPHFEHLPPWIGVVVCATLLWRAAITWRGRRMPPLWVLLPVSLAAMAGVYRSFHTLLGRDAGVAMLALLLAFKLLEMRAKRDLFVVIFLSFFVLLTNFLYSQTMPTALWMGATLIVLLTAQQSFQYTGAVPPLAQRLRKAAATALLAAPLALLMFVGFPRIQGPLWGLPGDAHSGHTGISDSMAPGTLSSLAQSDAVAFRARFPGGAPAQGQLYWRSIVLGDYDGRTWTRVPRRRGLQRLEVAIATRGQPLHHEITMEPTNTRWLAALELSGPALSLPGHRVRDSDELEFFTSEPVTERLRYEADAWTDFSVQASEQPQRMARWTELPAGYNPRTLDLARRWRQTLAPGADGPLTARQS
;
A
#
# COMPACT_ATOMS: atom_id res chain seq x y z
N LEU A 1 -34.46 -23.22 28.58
CA LEU A 1 -33.60 -24.43 28.54
C LEU A 1 -32.25 -24.06 27.95
N SER A 2 -31.35 -23.46 28.73
CA SER A 2 -29.98 -23.20 28.29
C SER A 2 -29.18 -24.49 28.45
N LEU A 3 -28.80 -25.11 27.32
CA LEU A 3 -27.81 -26.17 27.29
C LEU A 3 -26.52 -25.63 27.91
N ARG A 4 -26.33 -25.85 29.22
CA ARG A 4 -25.10 -25.48 29.92
C ARG A 4 -24.00 -26.39 29.41
N LEU A 5 -23.32 -25.96 28.35
CA LEU A 5 -22.10 -26.58 27.88
C LEU A 5 -21.12 -26.68 29.06
N PRO A 6 -20.40 -27.80 29.20
CA PRO A 6 -19.31 -27.93 30.17
C PRO A 6 -18.37 -26.73 30.08
N ARG A 7 -17.91 -26.25 31.24
CA ARG A 7 -17.06 -25.06 31.38
C ARG A 7 -15.92 -25.04 30.34
N ASP A 8 -15.16 -26.13 30.27
CA ASP A 8 -14.01 -26.24 29.36
C ASP A 8 -14.42 -26.07 27.88
N LYS A 9 -15.59 -26.59 27.49
CA LYS A 9 -16.11 -26.40 26.12
C LYS A 9 -16.45 -24.93 25.88
N SER A 10 -17.11 -24.27 26.83
CA SER A 10 -17.49 -22.86 26.70
C SER A 10 -16.28 -21.92 26.62
N ASP A 11 -15.25 -22.15 27.44
CA ASP A 11 -14.04 -21.34 27.43
C ASP A 11 -13.19 -21.59 26.15
N THR A 12 -13.17 -22.84 25.66
CA THR A 12 -12.51 -23.16 24.38
C THR A 12 -13.24 -22.54 23.19
N LEU A 13 -14.58 -22.55 23.18
CA LEU A 13 -15.37 -21.89 22.14
C LEU A 13 -15.19 -20.36 22.15
N LEU A 14 -15.10 -19.76 23.34
CA LEU A 14 -14.77 -18.33 23.45
C LEU A 14 -13.39 -18.02 22.89
N LEU A 15 -12.38 -18.87 23.15
CA LEU A 15 -11.05 -18.72 22.57
C LEU A 15 -11.06 -18.85 21.05
N LEU A 16 -11.84 -19.79 20.50
CA LEU A 16 -12.01 -19.92 19.05
C LEU A 16 -12.69 -18.70 18.43
N ALA A 17 -13.70 -18.15 19.10
CA ALA A 17 -14.35 -16.91 18.68
C ALA A 17 -13.35 -15.73 18.71
N ALA A 18 -12.54 -15.62 19.76
CA ALA A 18 -11.49 -14.61 19.85
C ALA A 18 -10.48 -14.75 18.70
N ALA A 19 -9.99 -15.97 18.44
CA ALA A 19 -9.06 -16.24 17.35
C ALA A 19 -9.66 -15.93 15.97
N LEU A 20 -10.94 -16.25 15.76
CA LEU A 20 -11.64 -15.89 14.53
C LEU A 20 -11.75 -14.36 14.36
N MET A 21 -12.06 -13.62 15.43
CA MET A 21 -12.08 -12.15 15.39
C MET A 21 -10.69 -11.55 15.11
N VAL A 22 -9.63 -12.16 15.64
CA VAL A 22 -8.24 -11.78 15.36
C VAL A 22 -7.90 -12.01 13.88
N LEU A 23 -8.33 -13.12 13.29
CA LEU A 23 -7.99 -13.54 11.93
C LEU A 23 -8.89 -12.96 10.83
N ALA A 24 -10.12 -12.54 11.18
CA ALA A 24 -11.10 -12.01 10.24
C ALA A 24 -10.57 -10.90 9.32
N PRO A 25 -9.91 -9.82 9.82
CA PRO A 25 -9.44 -8.75 8.94
C PRO A 25 -8.27 -9.18 8.04
N HIS A 26 -7.56 -10.26 8.38
CA HIS A 26 -6.47 -10.78 7.54
C HIS A 26 -6.99 -11.50 6.29
N PHE A 27 -8.24 -11.95 6.25
CA PHE A 27 -8.77 -12.65 5.08
C PHE A 27 -8.88 -11.76 3.83
N GLU A 28 -8.94 -10.44 4.00
CA GLU A 28 -8.90 -9.49 2.88
C GLU A 28 -7.52 -9.40 2.22
N HIS A 29 -6.46 -9.76 2.95
CA HIS A 29 -5.06 -9.57 2.53
C HIS A 29 -4.36 -10.89 2.21
N LEU A 30 -4.87 -12.02 2.73
CA LEU A 30 -4.26 -13.33 2.56
C LEU A 30 -4.81 -14.05 1.30
N PRO A 31 -3.97 -14.87 0.62
CA PRO A 31 -4.45 -15.74 -0.43
C PRO A 31 -5.66 -16.58 0.02
N PRO A 32 -6.71 -16.73 -0.81
CA PRO A 32 -7.96 -17.37 -0.40
C PRO A 32 -7.79 -18.79 0.16
N TRP A 33 -6.81 -19.54 -0.34
CA TRP A 33 -6.53 -20.89 0.13
C TRP A 33 -6.10 -20.91 1.61
N ILE A 34 -5.41 -19.88 2.10
CA ILE A 34 -5.03 -19.75 3.51
C ILE A 34 -6.27 -19.54 4.36
N GLY A 35 -7.17 -18.65 3.92
CA GLY A 35 -8.46 -18.43 4.58
C GLY A 35 -9.26 -19.72 4.69
N VAL A 36 -9.30 -20.54 3.63
CA VAL A 36 -9.96 -21.85 3.64
C VAL A 36 -9.33 -22.79 4.66
N VAL A 37 -8.00 -22.90 4.71
CA VAL A 37 -7.29 -23.78 5.66
C VAL A 37 -7.53 -23.33 7.11
N VAL A 38 -7.47 -22.02 7.38
CA VAL A 38 -7.73 -21.43 8.69
C VAL A 38 -9.18 -21.69 9.13
N CYS A 39 -10.16 -21.41 8.27
CA CYS A 39 -11.57 -21.66 8.57
C CYS A 39 -11.84 -23.15 8.79
N ALA A 40 -11.30 -24.03 7.95
CA ALA A 40 -11.46 -25.47 8.09
C ALA A 40 -10.88 -25.99 9.41
N THR A 41 -9.70 -25.52 9.81
CA THR A 41 -9.05 -25.92 11.07
C THR A 41 -9.80 -25.41 12.31
N LEU A 42 -10.27 -24.16 12.29
CA LEU A 42 -11.10 -23.60 13.37
C LEU A 42 -12.44 -24.34 13.50
N LEU A 43 -13.13 -24.61 12.38
CA LEU A 43 -14.37 -25.38 12.34
C LEU A 43 -14.16 -26.82 12.82
N TRP A 44 -13.06 -27.46 12.43
CA TRP A 44 -12.70 -28.79 12.92
C TRP A 44 -12.50 -28.75 14.44
N ARG A 45 -11.73 -27.78 14.96
CA ARG A 45 -11.51 -27.64 16.40
C ARG A 45 -12.81 -27.39 17.16
N ALA A 46 -13.71 -26.57 16.63
CA ALA A 46 -15.05 -26.36 17.19
C ALA A 46 -15.87 -27.66 17.21
N ALA A 47 -15.88 -28.42 16.11
CA ALA A 47 -16.59 -29.68 15.99
C ALA A 47 -16.06 -30.76 16.95
N ILE A 48 -14.74 -30.87 17.12
CA ILE A 48 -14.12 -31.76 18.13
C ILE A 48 -14.59 -31.37 19.52
N THR A 49 -14.55 -30.08 19.85
CA THR A 49 -14.91 -29.56 21.17
C THR A 49 -16.38 -29.84 21.48
N TRP A 50 -17.27 -29.64 20.50
CA TRP A 50 -18.69 -29.93 20.64
C TRP A 50 -18.94 -31.43 20.85
N ARG A 51 -18.38 -32.28 19.97
CA ARG A 51 -18.59 -33.73 19.95
C ARG A 51 -17.79 -34.51 21.01
N GLY A 52 -16.83 -33.88 21.68
CA GLY A 52 -15.97 -34.53 22.68
C GLY A 52 -15.03 -35.59 22.09
N ARG A 53 -14.63 -35.47 20.83
CA ARG A 53 -13.73 -36.43 20.16
C ARG A 53 -12.27 -36.21 20.56
N ARG A 54 -11.42 -37.22 20.33
CA ARG A 54 -9.96 -37.09 20.54
C ARG A 54 -9.36 -36.07 19.58
N MET A 55 -8.39 -35.30 20.07
CA MET A 55 -7.62 -34.35 19.25
C MET A 55 -6.74 -35.12 18.25
N PRO A 56 -6.50 -34.56 17.05
CA PRO A 56 -5.65 -35.20 16.06
C PRO A 56 -4.22 -35.40 16.61
N PRO A 57 -3.56 -36.52 16.26
CA PRO A 57 -2.19 -36.78 16.68
C PRO A 57 -1.22 -35.82 15.98
N LEU A 58 -0.11 -35.50 16.67
CA LEU A 58 0.90 -34.55 16.16
C LEU A 58 1.47 -34.99 14.80
N TRP A 59 1.60 -36.30 14.58
CA TRP A 59 2.08 -36.88 13.32
C TRP A 59 1.22 -36.56 12.10
N VAL A 60 -0.05 -36.16 12.28
CA VAL A 60 -0.91 -35.68 11.18
C VAL A 60 -0.78 -34.17 11.01
N LEU A 61 -0.66 -33.44 12.12
CA LEU A 61 -0.50 -31.98 12.11
C LEU A 61 0.83 -31.53 11.50
N LEU A 62 1.92 -32.25 11.75
CA LEU A 62 3.27 -31.91 11.30
C LEU A 62 3.44 -31.94 9.76
N PRO A 63 3.03 -32.99 9.03
CA PRO A 63 3.08 -32.96 7.56
C PRO A 63 2.12 -31.92 6.97
N VAL A 64 0.95 -31.69 7.59
CA VAL A 64 0.00 -30.66 7.14
C VAL A 64 0.58 -29.26 7.32
N SER A 65 1.27 -28.98 8.43
CA SER A 65 1.92 -27.69 8.65
C SER A 65 3.10 -27.47 7.71
N LEU A 66 3.90 -28.50 7.44
CA LEU A 66 4.96 -28.45 6.42
C LEU A 66 4.41 -28.19 5.02
N ALA A 67 3.32 -28.87 4.64
CA ALA A 67 2.65 -28.64 3.36
C ALA A 67 2.09 -27.23 3.25
N ALA A 68 1.47 -26.71 4.33
CA ALA A 68 0.99 -25.33 4.37
C ALA A 68 2.16 -24.32 4.25
N MET A 69 3.30 -24.59 4.89
CA MET A 69 4.50 -23.76 4.77
C MET A 69 5.05 -23.76 3.34
N ALA A 70 5.09 -24.92 2.67
CA ALA A 70 5.45 -25.02 1.27
C ALA A 70 4.44 -24.25 0.37
N GLY A 71 3.15 -24.28 0.70
CA GLY A 71 2.12 -23.49 0.04
C GLY A 71 2.33 -21.97 0.18
N VAL A 72 2.75 -21.50 1.36
CA VAL A 72 3.14 -20.10 1.58
C VAL A 72 4.34 -19.75 0.70
N TYR A 73 5.40 -20.56 0.72
CA TYR A 73 6.58 -20.33 -0.13
C TYR A 73 6.22 -20.29 -1.62
N ARG A 74 5.33 -21.17 -2.09
CA ARG A 74 4.85 -21.15 -3.48
C ARG A 74 4.03 -19.90 -3.81
N SER A 75 3.28 -19.36 -2.84
CA SER A 75 2.40 -18.20 -3.07
C SER A 75 3.16 -16.88 -3.05
N PHE A 76 4.13 -16.74 -2.15
CA PHE A 76 4.86 -15.49 -1.94
C PHE A 76 6.29 -15.50 -2.50
N HIS A 77 6.80 -16.67 -2.92
CA HIS A 77 8.19 -16.88 -3.35
C HIS A 77 9.26 -16.50 -2.31
N THR A 78 8.84 -16.19 -1.08
CA THR A 78 9.68 -15.85 0.07
C THR A 78 9.01 -16.35 1.35
N LEU A 79 9.81 -16.57 2.38
CA LEU A 79 9.35 -16.77 3.76
C LEU A 79 9.57 -15.53 4.63
N LEU A 80 10.28 -14.53 4.10
CA LEU A 80 10.65 -13.29 4.77
C LEU A 80 9.90 -12.14 4.08
N GLY A 81 9.19 -11.34 4.86
CA GLY A 81 8.37 -10.23 4.39
C GLY A 81 7.09 -10.10 5.21
N ARG A 82 6.41 -8.95 5.10
CA ARG A 82 5.19 -8.67 5.87
C ARG A 82 4.12 -9.73 5.58
N ASP A 83 3.78 -9.92 4.31
CA ASP A 83 2.61 -10.70 3.92
C ASP A 83 2.84 -12.21 4.14
N ALA A 84 4.03 -12.71 3.79
CA ALA A 84 4.44 -14.09 4.08
C ALA A 84 4.51 -14.35 5.59
N GLY A 85 5.08 -13.42 6.37
CA GLY A 85 5.15 -13.51 7.83
C GLY A 85 3.77 -13.63 8.48
N VAL A 86 2.84 -12.76 8.09
CA VAL A 86 1.46 -12.76 8.58
C VAL A 86 0.72 -14.03 8.20
N ALA A 87 0.88 -14.50 6.96
CA ALA A 87 0.32 -15.77 6.50
C ALA A 87 0.79 -16.96 7.36
N MET A 88 2.09 -17.04 7.66
CA MET A 88 2.64 -18.08 8.51
C MET A 88 2.10 -18.00 9.94
N LEU A 89 1.98 -16.80 10.51
CA LEU A 89 1.45 -16.61 11.86
C LEU A 89 -0.03 -16.98 11.95
N ALA A 90 -0.83 -16.65 10.93
CA ALA A 90 -2.23 -17.03 10.84
C ALA A 90 -2.40 -18.56 10.81
N LEU A 91 -1.62 -19.24 9.97
CA LEU A 91 -1.60 -20.70 9.90
C LEU A 91 -1.09 -21.34 11.20
N LEU A 92 -0.03 -20.77 11.79
CA LEU A 92 0.52 -21.22 13.06
C LEU A 92 -0.54 -21.12 14.17
N LEU A 93 -1.28 -20.02 14.23
CA LEU A 93 -2.36 -19.83 15.21
C LEU A 93 -3.46 -20.87 15.04
N ALA A 94 -3.89 -21.10 13.81
CA ALA A 94 -4.93 -22.07 13.48
C ALA A 94 -4.51 -23.51 13.82
N PHE A 95 -3.29 -23.91 13.47
CA PHE A 95 -2.76 -25.24 13.81
C PHE A 95 -2.48 -25.38 15.31
N LYS A 96 -1.98 -24.33 15.98
CA LYS A 96 -1.72 -24.36 17.43
C LYS A 96 -3.01 -24.53 18.22
N LEU A 97 -4.11 -23.91 17.79
CA LEU A 97 -5.44 -24.12 18.37
C LEU A 97 -5.90 -25.58 18.25
N LEU A 98 -5.60 -26.23 17.12
CA LEU A 98 -5.93 -27.64 16.91
C LEU A 98 -5.08 -28.58 17.78
N GLU A 99 -3.80 -28.24 17.97
CA GLU A 99 -2.82 -29.00 18.78
C GLU A 99 -3.02 -28.84 20.30
N MET A 100 -3.62 -27.73 20.75
CA MET A 100 -3.72 -27.35 22.17
C MET A 100 -4.29 -28.46 23.07
N ARG A 101 -3.43 -29.01 23.95
CA ARG A 101 -3.76 -30.08 24.93
C ARG A 101 -3.53 -29.65 26.37
N ALA A 102 -2.47 -28.89 26.64
CA ALA A 102 -2.08 -28.48 27.99
C ALA A 102 -2.44 -27.02 28.29
N LYS A 103 -2.54 -26.67 29.59
CA LYS A 103 -2.71 -25.27 30.03
C LYS A 103 -1.58 -24.35 29.55
N ARG A 104 -0.36 -24.87 29.37
CA ARG A 104 0.77 -24.11 28.81
C ARG A 104 0.50 -23.66 27.37
N ASP A 105 -0.13 -24.51 26.57
CA ASP A 105 -0.40 -24.23 25.16
C ASP A 105 -1.40 -23.08 25.00
N LEU A 106 -2.30 -22.91 25.97
CA LEU A 106 -3.23 -21.79 26.00
C LEU A 106 -2.51 -20.45 26.02
N PHE A 107 -1.50 -20.28 26.88
CA PHE A 107 -0.75 -19.03 26.95
C PHE A 107 -0.06 -18.74 25.61
N VAL A 108 0.51 -19.77 24.97
CA VAL A 108 1.10 -19.64 23.64
C VAL A 108 0.07 -19.16 22.61
N VAL A 109 -1.14 -19.73 22.60
CA VAL A 109 -2.23 -19.32 21.69
C VAL A 109 -2.67 -17.88 21.96
N ILE A 110 -2.75 -17.46 23.22
CA ILE A 110 -3.14 -16.11 23.60
C ILE A 110 -2.07 -15.10 23.16
N PHE A 111 -0.80 -15.35 23.45
CA PHE A 111 0.31 -14.49 23.01
C PHE A 111 0.40 -14.42 21.49
N LEU A 112 0.22 -15.56 20.81
CA LEU A 112 0.19 -15.60 19.35
C LEU A 112 -1.00 -14.81 18.79
N SER A 113 -2.17 -14.89 19.43
CA SER A 113 -3.34 -14.07 19.09
C SER A 113 -3.06 -12.57 19.28
N PHE A 114 -2.40 -12.15 20.36
CA PHE A 114 -2.00 -10.75 20.54
C PHE A 114 -1.03 -10.29 19.46
N PHE A 115 -0.08 -11.14 19.08
CA PHE A 115 0.87 -10.83 18.02
C PHE A 115 0.18 -10.71 16.66
N VAL A 116 -0.67 -11.66 16.28
CA VAL A 116 -1.45 -11.59 15.03
C VAL A 116 -2.39 -10.39 15.03
N LEU A 117 -3.01 -10.07 16.17
CA LEU A 117 -3.80 -8.85 16.32
C LEU A 117 -2.95 -7.62 15.98
N LEU A 118 -1.76 -7.49 16.56
CA LEU A 118 -0.85 -6.38 16.26
C LEU A 118 -0.49 -6.27 14.77
N THR A 119 -0.26 -7.41 14.09
CA THR A 119 0.10 -7.39 12.66
C THR A 119 -0.97 -6.76 11.76
N ASN A 120 -2.23 -6.70 12.20
CA ASN A 120 -3.29 -6.06 11.43
C ASN A 120 -3.05 -4.55 11.22
N PHE A 121 -2.40 -3.88 12.17
CA PHE A 121 -2.01 -2.46 12.03
C PHE A 121 -0.92 -2.22 10.98
N LEU A 122 -0.31 -3.28 10.43
CA LEU A 122 0.62 -3.19 9.29
C LEU A 122 -0.11 -3.02 7.94
N TYR A 123 -1.43 -3.25 7.91
CA TYR A 123 -2.26 -3.12 6.71
C TYR A 123 -3.19 -1.92 6.78
N SER A 124 -3.90 -1.74 7.90
CA SER A 124 -4.89 -0.67 8.05
C SER A 124 -4.79 0.03 9.40
N GLN A 125 -4.76 1.36 9.36
CA GLN A 125 -4.73 2.24 10.55
C GLN A 125 -6.00 3.10 10.64
N THR A 126 -7.09 2.63 10.04
CA THR A 126 -8.37 3.36 10.03
C THR A 126 -9.10 3.25 11.37
N MET A 127 -10.03 4.19 11.63
CA MET A 127 -10.83 4.20 12.86
C MET A 127 -11.70 2.93 13.03
N PRO A 128 -12.37 2.39 12.00
CA PRO A 128 -13.10 1.12 12.11
C PRO A 128 -12.21 -0.05 12.52
N THR A 129 -10.99 -0.12 11.96
CA THR A 129 -10.01 -1.14 12.32
C THR A 129 -9.63 -1.05 13.80
N ALA A 130 -9.37 0.16 14.31
CA ALA A 130 -9.07 0.37 15.72
C ALA A 130 -10.22 -0.09 16.65
N LEU A 131 -11.48 0.19 16.27
CA LEU A 131 -12.65 -0.26 17.03
C LEU A 131 -12.79 -1.80 17.04
N TRP A 132 -12.62 -2.45 15.89
CA TRP A 132 -12.64 -3.91 15.77
C TRP A 132 -11.55 -4.56 16.62
N MET A 133 -10.33 -4.00 16.58
CA MET A 133 -9.20 -4.50 17.35
C MET A 133 -9.39 -4.27 18.85
N GLY A 134 -9.96 -3.15 19.27
CA GLY A 134 -10.34 -2.90 20.66
C GLY A 134 -11.39 -3.89 21.16
N ALA A 135 -12.43 -4.18 20.35
CA ALA A 135 -13.42 -5.20 20.68
C ALA A 135 -12.78 -6.60 20.78
N THR A 136 -11.92 -6.96 19.83
CA THR A 136 -11.20 -8.24 19.79
C THR A 136 -10.27 -8.39 21.00
N LEU A 137 -9.57 -7.33 21.39
CA LEU A 137 -8.74 -7.28 22.60
C LEU A 137 -9.56 -7.61 23.87
N ILE A 138 -10.74 -7.02 24.01
CA ILE A 138 -11.63 -7.30 25.15
C ILE A 138 -12.05 -8.77 25.16
N VAL A 139 -12.41 -9.35 24.01
CA VAL A 139 -12.79 -10.76 23.90
C VAL A 139 -11.61 -11.68 24.23
N LEU A 140 -10.40 -11.35 23.77
CA LEU A 140 -9.18 -12.11 24.03
C LEU A 140 -8.77 -12.06 25.51
N LEU A 141 -8.87 -10.90 26.16
CA LEU A 141 -8.68 -10.74 27.60
C LEU A 141 -9.72 -11.54 28.39
N THR A 142 -10.97 -11.55 27.93
CA THR A 142 -12.05 -12.33 28.54
C THR A 142 -11.79 -13.83 28.44
N ALA A 143 -11.24 -14.29 27.30
CA ALA A 143 -10.80 -15.67 27.12
C ALA A 143 -9.64 -16.00 28.08
N GLN A 144 -8.62 -15.15 28.15
CA GLN A 144 -7.48 -15.33 29.07
C GLN A 144 -7.92 -15.44 30.53
N GLN A 145 -8.74 -14.51 31.02
CA GLN A 145 -9.28 -14.54 32.38
C GLN A 145 -10.07 -15.84 32.62
N SER A 146 -10.69 -16.37 31.56
CA SER A 146 -11.50 -17.62 31.52
C SER A 146 -10.82 -18.81 32.17
N PHE A 147 -9.60 -19.02 31.70
CA PHE A 147 -8.80 -20.15 32.09
C PHE A 147 -8.07 -19.96 33.41
N GLN A 148 -8.12 -18.76 34.01
CA GLN A 148 -7.47 -18.45 35.28
C GLN A 148 -8.39 -18.66 36.49
N TYR A 149 -9.72 -18.71 36.32
CA TYR A 149 -10.62 -18.99 37.43
C TYR A 149 -10.45 -20.42 37.95
N THR A 150 -10.24 -20.61 39.24
CA THR A 150 -10.12 -21.96 39.86
C THR A 150 -11.43 -22.47 40.45
N GLY A 151 -12.37 -21.58 40.78
CA GLY A 151 -13.66 -21.91 41.40
C GLY A 151 -14.88 -21.53 40.54
N ALA A 152 -15.89 -20.90 41.16
CA ALA A 152 -17.10 -20.45 40.48
C ALA A 152 -16.77 -19.38 39.42
N VAL A 153 -17.16 -19.65 38.17
CA VAL A 153 -16.90 -18.74 37.05
C VAL A 153 -18.06 -17.73 36.95
N PRO A 154 -17.79 -16.42 37.01
CA PRO A 154 -18.81 -15.41 36.81
C PRO A 154 -19.41 -15.50 35.39
N PRO A 155 -20.65 -15.04 35.18
CA PRO A 155 -21.28 -15.04 33.86
C PRO A 155 -20.45 -14.26 32.83
N LEU A 156 -20.54 -14.64 31.56
CA LEU A 156 -19.76 -14.06 30.46
C LEU A 156 -19.83 -12.52 30.41
N ALA A 157 -21.01 -11.94 30.64
CA ALA A 157 -21.19 -10.49 30.68
C ALA A 157 -20.35 -9.81 31.77
N GLN A 158 -20.22 -10.43 32.95
CA GLN A 158 -19.41 -9.89 34.03
C GLN A 158 -17.91 -10.02 33.73
N ARG A 159 -17.50 -11.11 33.07
CA ARG A 159 -16.13 -11.31 32.58
C ARG A 159 -15.76 -10.25 31.54
N LEU A 160 -16.62 -10.04 30.54
CA LEU A 160 -16.46 -8.99 29.52
C LEU A 160 -16.37 -7.60 30.15
N ARG A 161 -17.25 -7.28 31.11
CA ARG A 161 -17.21 -6.00 31.81
C ARG A 161 -15.90 -5.78 32.56
N LYS A 162 -15.35 -6.82 33.20
CA LYS A 162 -14.04 -6.74 33.86
C LYS A 162 -12.93 -6.52 32.84
N ALA A 163 -12.89 -7.28 31.75
CA ALA A 163 -11.90 -7.10 30.68
C ALA A 163 -11.97 -5.69 30.06
N ALA A 164 -13.18 -5.18 29.79
CA ALA A 164 -13.40 -3.83 29.28
C ALA A 164 -12.96 -2.75 30.29
N ALA A 165 -13.25 -2.92 31.58
CA ALA A 165 -12.78 -2.01 32.62
C ALA A 165 -11.25 -1.99 32.71
N THR A 166 -10.58 -3.15 32.61
CA THR A 166 -9.11 -3.22 32.57
C THR A 166 -8.55 -2.52 31.33
N ALA A 167 -9.15 -2.73 30.16
CA ALA A 167 -8.74 -2.03 28.93
C ALA A 167 -8.93 -0.51 29.05
N LEU A 168 -10.03 -0.07 29.65
CA LEU A 168 -10.30 1.36 29.87
C LEU A 168 -9.32 1.99 30.86
N LEU A 169 -8.93 1.27 31.92
CA LEU A 169 -7.89 1.72 32.85
C LEU A 169 -6.51 1.83 32.18
N ALA A 170 -6.24 1.03 31.15
CA ALA A 170 -5.02 1.13 30.36
C ALA A 170 -5.06 2.24 29.29
N ALA A 171 -6.25 2.75 28.94
CA ALA A 171 -6.44 3.74 27.89
C ALA A 171 -5.69 5.07 28.12
N PRO A 172 -5.62 5.65 29.35
CA PRO A 172 -4.84 6.87 29.60
C PRO A 172 -3.35 6.68 29.32
N LEU A 173 -2.79 5.52 29.68
CA LEU A 173 -1.39 5.21 29.40
C LEU A 173 -1.17 5.04 27.89
N ALA A 174 -2.09 4.35 27.21
CA ALA A 174 -2.04 4.23 25.75
C ALA A 174 -2.14 5.59 25.04
N LEU A 175 -2.99 6.50 25.55
CA LEU A 175 -3.11 7.87 25.03
C LEU A 175 -1.83 8.67 25.26
N LEU A 176 -1.22 8.55 26.44
CA LEU A 176 0.05 9.19 26.75
C LEU A 176 1.16 8.67 25.82
N MET A 177 1.21 7.36 25.55
CA MET A 177 2.15 6.81 24.56
C MET A 177 1.81 7.28 23.15
N PHE A 178 0.53 7.37 22.78
CA PHE A 178 0.11 7.83 21.46
C PHE A 178 0.51 9.28 21.17
N VAL A 179 0.44 10.16 22.18
CA VAL A 179 0.82 11.57 22.07
C VAL A 179 2.34 11.75 22.24
N GLY A 180 2.95 11.00 23.17
CA GLY A 180 4.35 11.18 23.56
C GLY A 180 5.36 10.46 22.67
N PHE A 181 4.96 9.43 21.92
CA PHE A 181 5.90 8.67 21.08
C PHE A 181 5.96 9.24 19.65
N PRO A 182 7.16 9.55 19.13
CA PRO A 182 7.31 10.00 17.75
C PRO A 182 6.87 8.89 16.80
N ARG A 183 6.00 9.23 15.84
CA ARG A 183 5.52 8.27 14.85
C ARG A 183 6.64 7.95 13.87
N ILE A 184 7.34 6.83 14.10
CA ILE A 184 8.33 6.31 13.16
C ILE A 184 7.56 5.80 11.94
N GLN A 185 7.61 6.55 10.84
CA GLN A 185 6.96 6.19 9.58
C GLN A 185 7.93 5.34 8.75
N GLY A 186 7.53 4.10 8.46
CA GLY A 186 8.30 3.15 7.67
C GLY A 186 8.15 1.72 8.19
N PRO A 187 8.15 0.70 7.31
CA PRO A 187 8.07 -0.68 7.77
C PRO A 187 9.34 -1.04 8.54
N LEU A 188 9.21 -1.25 9.85
CA LEU A 188 10.32 -1.72 10.71
C LEU A 188 10.86 -3.09 10.27
N TRP A 189 10.06 -3.85 9.50
CA TRP A 189 10.33 -5.24 9.12
C TRP A 189 9.89 -5.56 7.67
N GLY A 190 10.00 -4.59 6.75
CA GLY A 190 9.65 -4.77 5.34
C GLY A 190 10.89 -4.92 4.45
N LEU A 191 10.79 -5.72 3.39
CA LEU A 191 11.75 -5.66 2.29
C LEU A 191 11.54 -4.33 1.53
N PRO A 192 12.56 -3.76 0.85
CA PRO A 192 12.43 -2.48 0.14
C PRO A 192 11.25 -2.38 -0.85
N GLY A 193 10.74 -3.52 -1.34
CA GLY A 193 9.54 -3.61 -2.19
C GLY A 193 8.20 -3.47 -1.46
N ASP A 194 8.10 -3.83 -0.17
CA ASP A 194 6.85 -3.78 0.60
C ASP A 194 6.40 -2.34 0.91
N ALA A 195 7.31 -1.37 0.83
CA ALA A 195 7.01 0.05 0.98
C ALA A 195 6.20 0.62 -0.21
N HIS A 196 6.18 -0.06 -1.35
CA HIS A 196 5.66 0.48 -2.61
C HIS A 196 4.30 -0.10 -3.04
N SER A 197 3.73 -1.08 -2.31
CA SER A 197 2.56 -1.85 -2.76
C SER A 197 1.20 -1.33 -2.27
N GLY A 198 1.15 -0.23 -1.50
CA GLY A 198 -0.05 0.22 -0.79
C GLY A 198 -0.73 1.51 -1.28
N HIS A 199 -0.13 2.25 -2.22
CA HIS A 199 -0.67 3.54 -2.65
C HIS A 199 -0.74 3.64 -4.18
N THR A 200 -1.92 3.96 -4.69
CA THR A 200 -2.16 4.25 -6.12
C THR A 200 -1.52 5.60 -6.46
N GLY A 201 -0.33 5.59 -7.04
CA GLY A 201 0.39 6.78 -7.49
C GLY A 201 0.94 6.60 -8.90
N ILE A 202 1.32 7.71 -9.55
CA ILE A 202 1.97 7.66 -10.87
C ILE A 202 3.40 7.13 -10.67
N SER A 203 3.72 6.00 -11.32
CA SER A 203 5.04 5.35 -11.30
C SER A 203 6.02 6.00 -12.28
N ASP A 204 7.31 5.70 -12.10
CA ASP A 204 8.40 6.08 -13.01
C ASP A 204 8.52 5.23 -14.28
N SER A 205 7.57 4.32 -14.46
CA SER A 205 7.40 3.48 -15.64
C SER A 205 5.92 3.31 -15.98
N MET A 206 5.61 3.13 -17.26
CA MET A 206 4.26 2.92 -17.77
C MET A 206 4.28 1.87 -18.88
N ALA A 207 3.42 0.86 -18.78
CA ALA A 207 3.16 -0.06 -19.88
C ALA A 207 1.65 -0.06 -20.19
N PRO A 208 1.23 -0.44 -21.41
CA PRO A 208 -0.18 -0.61 -21.72
C PRO A 208 -0.89 -1.49 -20.67
N GLY A 209 -1.96 -0.96 -20.06
CA GLY A 209 -2.71 -1.64 -19.00
C GLY A 209 -2.28 -1.31 -17.57
N THR A 210 -1.10 -0.71 -17.33
CA THR A 210 -0.66 -0.37 -15.95
C THR A 210 -1.43 0.80 -15.35
N LEU A 211 -2.02 1.68 -16.16
CA LEU A 211 -2.88 2.78 -15.70
C LEU A 211 -4.32 2.36 -15.39
N SER A 212 -4.74 1.14 -15.75
CA SER A 212 -6.13 0.71 -15.60
C SER A 212 -6.56 0.64 -14.13
N SER A 213 -5.66 0.27 -13.22
CA SER A 213 -5.92 0.27 -11.78
C SER A 213 -6.05 1.69 -11.21
N LEU A 214 -5.28 2.65 -11.73
CA LEU A 214 -5.37 4.07 -11.34
C LEU A 214 -6.71 4.67 -11.77
N ALA A 215 -7.17 4.35 -12.99
CA ALA A 215 -8.45 4.81 -13.50
C ALA A 215 -9.68 4.22 -12.76
N GLN A 216 -9.50 3.12 -12.04
CA GLN A 216 -10.54 2.48 -11.21
C GLN A 216 -10.51 2.95 -9.74
N SER A 217 -9.56 3.81 -9.37
CA SER A 217 -9.39 4.31 -8.01
C SER A 217 -10.12 5.64 -7.82
N ASP A 218 -11.03 5.69 -6.86
CA ASP A 218 -11.68 6.93 -6.42
C ASP A 218 -10.85 7.69 -5.36
N ALA A 219 -9.60 7.28 -5.13
CA ALA A 219 -8.72 7.94 -4.17
C ALA A 219 -8.36 9.35 -4.64
N VAL A 220 -8.45 10.32 -3.71
CA VAL A 220 -8.05 11.71 -4.00
C VAL A 220 -6.54 11.78 -4.20
N ALA A 221 -6.09 12.22 -5.38
CA ALA A 221 -4.67 12.46 -5.64
C ALA A 221 -4.22 13.82 -5.06
N PHE A 222 -4.96 14.88 -5.38
CA PHE A 222 -4.76 16.22 -4.85
C PHE A 222 -6.04 17.06 -4.99
N ARG A 223 -6.06 18.20 -4.30
CA ARG A 223 -7.07 19.26 -4.47
C ARG A 223 -6.36 20.52 -4.90
N ALA A 224 -6.91 21.21 -5.89
CA ALA A 224 -6.39 22.50 -6.34
C ALA A 224 -7.37 23.63 -6.01
N ARG A 225 -6.86 24.77 -5.58
CA ARG A 225 -7.61 25.98 -5.31
C ARG A 225 -7.04 27.12 -6.13
N PHE A 226 -7.93 27.84 -6.81
CA PHE A 226 -7.59 29.02 -7.61
C PHE A 226 -8.27 30.24 -6.98
N PRO A 227 -7.54 31.11 -6.25
CA PRO A 227 -8.13 32.29 -5.62
C PRO A 227 -8.81 33.24 -6.63
N GLY A 228 -8.26 33.36 -7.84
CA GLY A 228 -8.80 34.16 -8.93
C GLY A 228 -9.88 33.48 -9.79
N GLY A 229 -10.31 32.26 -9.43
CA GLY A 229 -11.21 31.43 -10.25
C GLY A 229 -10.46 30.40 -11.08
N ALA A 230 -11.09 29.24 -11.28
CA ALA A 230 -10.49 28.13 -12.01
C ALA A 230 -10.48 28.40 -13.53
N PRO A 231 -9.40 28.05 -14.25
CA PRO A 231 -9.34 28.16 -15.70
C PRO A 231 -10.26 27.13 -16.37
N ALA A 232 -10.41 27.23 -17.69
CA ALA A 232 -11.20 26.26 -18.44
C ALA A 232 -10.62 24.84 -18.31
N GLN A 233 -11.48 23.81 -18.34
CA GLN A 233 -11.06 22.41 -18.13
C GLN A 233 -9.91 21.98 -19.06
N GLY A 234 -9.89 22.45 -20.31
CA GLY A 234 -8.83 22.13 -21.28
C GLY A 234 -7.45 22.73 -20.95
N GLN A 235 -7.38 23.68 -20.01
CA GLN A 235 -6.14 24.28 -19.52
C GLN A 235 -5.62 23.61 -18.23
N LEU A 236 -6.40 22.69 -17.64
CA LEU A 236 -6.06 21.98 -16.41
C LEU A 236 -5.23 20.72 -16.71
N TYR A 237 -4.09 20.89 -17.38
CA TYR A 237 -3.13 19.81 -17.58
C TYR A 237 -2.13 19.78 -16.41
N TRP A 238 -2.23 18.75 -15.58
CA TRP A 238 -1.40 18.56 -14.39
C TRP A 238 -0.19 17.68 -14.72
N ARG A 239 0.95 18.32 -14.98
CA ARG A 239 2.22 17.62 -15.20
C ARG A 239 2.76 17.11 -13.87
N SER A 240 3.25 15.88 -13.86
CA SER A 240 3.92 15.28 -12.69
C SER A 240 5.23 14.60 -13.06
N ILE A 241 5.19 13.69 -14.04
CA ILE A 241 6.35 12.97 -14.56
C ILE A 241 6.28 12.89 -16.08
N VAL A 242 7.45 12.88 -16.72
CA VAL A 242 7.65 12.70 -18.14
C VAL A 242 8.43 11.39 -18.37
N LEU A 243 7.84 10.51 -19.17
CA LEU A 243 8.45 9.24 -19.56
C LEU A 243 8.84 9.35 -21.04
N GLY A 244 10.14 9.35 -21.31
CA GLY A 244 10.68 9.59 -22.65
C GLY A 244 11.49 8.44 -23.23
N ASP A 245 11.90 7.46 -22.41
CA ASP A 245 12.64 6.29 -22.89
C ASP A 245 11.66 5.15 -23.15
N TYR A 246 11.66 4.61 -24.36
CA TYR A 246 10.71 3.57 -24.77
C TYR A 246 11.45 2.33 -25.26
N ASP A 247 11.24 1.20 -24.60
CA ASP A 247 11.88 -0.08 -24.93
C ASP A 247 11.07 -0.95 -25.93
N GLY A 248 9.91 -0.46 -26.37
CA GLY A 248 8.96 -1.22 -27.20
C GLY A 248 7.74 -1.72 -26.43
N ARG A 249 7.78 -1.78 -25.10
CA ARG A 249 6.64 -2.18 -24.26
C ARG A 249 6.36 -1.18 -23.16
N THR A 250 7.40 -0.63 -22.57
CA THR A 250 7.37 0.20 -21.38
C THR A 250 8.00 1.55 -21.69
N TRP A 251 7.34 2.60 -21.25
CA TRP A 251 7.88 3.94 -21.16
C TRP A 251 8.51 4.12 -19.78
N THR A 252 9.74 4.59 -19.73
CA THR A 252 10.47 4.89 -18.50
C THR A 252 11.05 6.31 -18.56
N ARG A 253 11.50 6.82 -17.41
CA ARG A 253 12.24 8.08 -17.38
C ARG A 253 13.52 7.98 -18.20
N VAL A 254 13.90 9.07 -18.86
CA VAL A 254 15.17 9.16 -19.57
C VAL A 254 16.32 9.16 -18.55
N PRO A 255 17.28 8.21 -18.63
CA PRO A 255 18.40 8.17 -17.70
C PRO A 255 19.26 9.43 -17.86
N ARG A 256 19.41 10.22 -16.78
CA ARG A 256 20.40 11.30 -16.76
C ARG A 256 21.81 10.71 -16.78
N ARG A 257 22.49 10.76 -17.93
CA ARG A 257 23.91 10.38 -18.02
C ARG A 257 24.74 11.37 -17.20
N ARG A 258 25.57 10.86 -16.27
CA ARG A 258 26.49 11.67 -15.47
C ARG A 258 27.38 12.52 -16.39
N GLY A 259 27.41 13.83 -16.16
CA GLY A 259 28.27 14.77 -16.92
C GLY A 259 27.57 15.56 -18.03
N LEU A 260 26.31 15.28 -18.36
CA LEU A 260 25.52 16.15 -19.24
C LEU A 260 25.02 17.36 -18.45
N GLN A 261 25.32 18.57 -18.95
CA GLN A 261 24.78 19.82 -18.41
C GLN A 261 23.25 19.83 -18.54
N ARG A 262 22.55 20.40 -17.54
CA ARG A 262 21.11 20.67 -17.60
C ARG A 262 20.85 21.46 -18.89
N LEU A 263 19.94 21.01 -19.73
CA LEU A 263 19.56 21.76 -20.92
C LEU A 263 18.86 23.04 -20.48
N GLU A 264 19.31 24.17 -21.01
CA GLU A 264 18.59 25.43 -20.87
C GLU A 264 17.33 25.36 -21.73
N VAL A 265 16.17 25.37 -21.07
CA VAL A 265 14.86 25.29 -21.71
C VAL A 265 14.39 26.72 -22.00
N ALA A 266 14.33 27.08 -23.28
CA ALA A 266 13.79 28.37 -23.69
C ALA A 266 12.27 28.40 -23.50
N ILE A 267 11.79 29.29 -22.64
CA ILE A 267 10.37 29.43 -22.30
C ILE A 267 9.97 30.87 -22.58
N ALA A 268 8.92 31.06 -23.39
CA ALA A 268 8.29 32.36 -23.57
C ALA A 268 6.84 32.28 -23.08
N THR A 269 6.53 33.06 -22.06
CA THR A 269 5.20 33.15 -21.46
C THR A 269 4.44 34.38 -21.95
N ARG A 270 3.12 34.25 -22.05
CA ARG A 270 2.21 35.34 -22.42
C ARG A 270 1.09 35.42 -21.37
N GLY A 271 0.59 36.63 -21.16
CA GLY A 271 -0.47 36.89 -20.18
C GLY A 271 0.00 36.89 -18.72
N GLN A 272 -0.97 36.91 -17.81
CA GLN A 272 -0.71 36.95 -16.37
C GLN A 272 -0.56 35.55 -15.79
N PRO A 273 0.31 35.38 -14.76
CA PRO A 273 0.40 34.11 -14.05
C PRO A 273 -0.91 33.79 -13.31
N LEU A 274 -1.29 32.53 -13.37
CA LEU A 274 -2.39 31.93 -12.62
C LEU A 274 -1.84 31.36 -11.31
N HIS A 275 -2.07 32.10 -10.23
CA HIS A 275 -1.75 31.65 -8.89
C HIS A 275 -2.69 30.52 -8.45
N HIS A 276 -2.13 29.44 -7.95
CA HIS A 276 -2.89 28.30 -7.46
C HIS A 276 -2.22 27.61 -6.28
N GLU A 277 -3.06 27.00 -5.46
CA GLU A 277 -2.67 26.25 -4.28
C GLU A 277 -3.04 24.78 -4.49
N ILE A 278 -2.09 23.88 -4.23
CA ILE A 278 -2.29 22.44 -4.33
C ILE A 278 -2.14 21.80 -2.95
N THR A 279 -3.15 21.05 -2.55
CA THR A 279 -3.09 20.12 -1.41
C THR A 279 -2.98 18.70 -1.94
N MET A 280 -1.79 18.12 -1.90
CA MET A 280 -1.45 16.80 -2.43
C MET A 280 -1.51 15.74 -1.34
N GLU A 281 -2.17 14.61 -1.60
CA GLU A 281 -2.18 13.46 -0.68
C GLU A 281 -0.87 12.65 -0.80
N PRO A 282 -0.52 11.81 0.20
CA PRO A 282 0.69 10.99 0.16
C PRO A 282 0.72 10.06 -1.06
N THR A 283 1.77 10.15 -1.87
CA THR A 283 1.96 9.26 -3.05
C THR A 283 3.09 8.26 -2.88
N ASN A 284 3.94 8.43 -1.85
CA ASN A 284 5.20 7.70 -1.67
C ASN A 284 6.14 7.80 -2.88
N THR A 285 5.95 8.81 -3.73
CA THR A 285 6.85 9.16 -4.83
C THR A 285 7.49 10.52 -4.55
N ARG A 286 8.47 10.90 -5.36
CA ARG A 286 9.13 12.20 -5.23
C ARG A 286 8.47 13.26 -6.11
N TRP A 287 7.53 12.89 -6.97
CA TRP A 287 6.98 13.76 -8.00
C TRP A 287 5.86 14.61 -7.44
N LEU A 288 5.91 15.90 -7.73
CA LEU A 288 4.84 16.83 -7.40
C LEU A 288 3.94 17.00 -8.63
N ALA A 289 2.65 17.24 -8.41
CA ALA A 289 1.73 17.60 -9.49
C ALA A 289 1.66 19.12 -9.59
N ALA A 290 1.82 19.67 -10.78
CA ALA A 290 1.72 21.10 -11.02
C ALA A 290 1.05 21.35 -12.38
N LEU A 291 0.47 22.54 -12.59
CA LEU A 291 0.04 22.91 -13.94
C LEU A 291 1.22 22.91 -14.91
N GLU A 292 0.94 22.66 -16.19
CA GLU A 292 1.94 22.30 -17.20
C GLU A 292 3.19 23.18 -17.22
N LEU A 293 2.99 24.50 -17.14
CA LEU A 293 4.07 25.47 -17.00
C LEU A 293 3.93 26.25 -15.69
N SER A 294 4.22 25.58 -14.58
CA SER A 294 4.44 26.24 -13.29
C SER A 294 5.85 26.80 -13.18
N GLY A 295 5.97 27.98 -12.59
CA GLY A 295 7.23 28.72 -12.45
C GLY A 295 8.25 28.02 -11.55
N PRO A 296 9.54 28.37 -11.68
CA PRO A 296 10.65 27.67 -11.00
C PRO A 296 10.69 27.89 -9.47
N ALA A 297 9.76 28.66 -8.90
CA ALA A 297 9.74 29.06 -7.50
C ALA A 297 8.71 28.27 -6.65
N LEU A 298 8.43 27.01 -7.00
CA LEU A 298 7.61 26.15 -6.14
C LEU A 298 8.36 25.91 -4.83
N SER A 299 7.89 26.56 -3.77
CA SER A 299 8.46 26.43 -2.43
C SER A 299 7.56 25.56 -1.57
N LEU A 300 8.19 24.64 -0.84
CA LEU A 300 7.50 23.70 0.04
C LEU A 300 8.24 23.69 1.38
N PRO A 301 7.63 24.20 2.48
CA PRO A 301 8.28 24.22 3.79
C PRO A 301 8.74 22.83 4.21
N GLY A 302 9.98 22.72 4.69
CA GLY A 302 10.55 21.43 5.15
C GLY A 302 11.08 20.50 4.06
N HIS A 303 10.83 20.80 2.78
CA HIS A 303 11.27 19.95 1.67
C HIS A 303 12.17 20.69 0.69
N ARG A 304 13.21 20.00 0.22
CA ARG A 304 14.03 20.50 -0.89
C ARG A 304 13.43 20.11 -2.23
N VAL A 305 12.71 21.05 -2.84
CA VAL A 305 12.15 20.94 -4.19
C VAL A 305 13.25 21.16 -5.23
N ARG A 306 13.19 20.39 -6.31
CA ARG A 306 14.05 20.49 -7.48
C ARG A 306 13.18 20.42 -8.73
N ASP A 307 13.71 20.96 -9.81
CA ASP A 307 13.12 20.97 -11.14
C ASP A 307 13.96 20.15 -12.14
N SER A 308 13.32 19.68 -13.21
CA SER A 308 13.98 19.00 -14.33
C SER A 308 13.88 19.79 -15.64
N ASP A 309 14.72 19.43 -16.61
CA ASP A 309 14.68 19.96 -17.98
C ASP A 309 13.45 19.46 -18.76
N GLU A 310 12.73 18.49 -18.20
CA GLU A 310 11.41 18.03 -18.65
C GLU A 310 10.24 18.79 -18.01
N LEU A 311 10.51 19.90 -17.31
CA LEU A 311 9.52 20.74 -16.61
C LEU A 311 8.79 19.98 -15.48
N GLU A 312 9.46 19.01 -14.85
CA GLU A 312 8.93 18.28 -13.69
C GLU A 312 9.37 18.96 -12.39
N PHE A 313 8.54 18.88 -11.34
CA PHE A 313 8.92 19.24 -9.98
C PHE A 313 9.00 17.99 -9.10
N PHE A 314 10.07 17.89 -8.31
CA PHE A 314 10.27 16.74 -7.43
C PHE A 314 11.00 17.08 -6.13
N THR A 315 10.69 16.33 -5.08
CA THR A 315 11.32 16.43 -3.77
C THR A 315 12.55 15.54 -3.64
N SER A 316 13.48 15.94 -2.76
CA SER A 316 14.66 15.13 -2.45
C SER A 316 14.35 13.88 -1.61
N GLU A 317 13.14 13.77 -1.07
CA GLU A 317 12.63 12.64 -0.28
C GLU A 317 11.20 12.32 -0.74
N PRO A 318 10.73 11.06 -0.67
CA PRO A 318 9.36 10.72 -1.05
C PRO A 318 8.31 11.50 -0.26
N VAL A 319 7.19 11.82 -0.91
CA VAL A 319 6.03 12.46 -0.33
C VAL A 319 5.20 11.43 0.44
N THR A 320 5.46 11.30 1.74
CA THR A 320 4.78 10.35 2.64
C THR A 320 3.66 10.98 3.46
N GLU A 321 3.52 12.31 3.42
CA GLU A 321 2.50 13.05 4.13
C GLU A 321 1.76 14.03 3.20
N ARG A 322 0.63 14.55 3.68
CA ARG A 322 -0.14 15.53 2.92
C ARG A 322 0.64 16.83 2.85
N LEU A 323 0.87 17.32 1.63
CA LEU A 323 1.60 18.54 1.37
C LEU A 323 0.66 19.63 0.86
N ARG A 324 0.94 20.88 1.26
CA ARG A 324 0.31 22.06 0.70
C ARG A 324 1.40 22.97 0.14
N TYR A 325 1.28 23.32 -1.13
CA TYR A 325 2.21 24.22 -1.80
C TYR A 325 1.47 25.15 -2.76
N GLU A 326 2.12 26.26 -3.06
CA GLU A 326 1.63 27.28 -3.96
C GLU A 326 2.55 27.35 -5.18
N ALA A 327 1.95 27.64 -6.33
CA ALA A 327 2.67 27.82 -7.57
C ALA A 327 1.95 28.83 -8.46
N ASP A 328 2.73 29.49 -9.30
CA ASP A 328 2.23 30.35 -10.36
C ASP A 328 2.42 29.64 -11.70
N ALA A 329 1.36 29.52 -12.48
CA ALA A 329 1.40 28.86 -13.78
C ALA A 329 0.99 29.79 -14.92
N TRP A 330 1.56 29.57 -16.11
CA TRP A 330 1.14 30.27 -17.32
C TRP A 330 0.37 29.31 -18.21
N THR A 331 -0.80 29.73 -18.67
CA THR A 331 -1.67 28.93 -19.56
C THR A 331 -1.45 29.24 -21.04
N ASP A 332 -0.85 30.40 -21.34
CA ASP A 332 -0.40 30.76 -22.69
C ASP A 332 1.12 30.88 -22.70
N PHE A 333 1.77 29.89 -23.31
CA PHE A 333 3.21 29.80 -23.36
C PHE A 333 3.69 29.06 -24.60
N SER A 334 4.97 29.23 -24.90
CA SER A 334 5.70 28.39 -25.84
C SER A 334 6.99 27.90 -25.19
N VAL A 335 7.25 26.61 -25.33
CA VAL A 335 8.47 25.96 -24.86
C VAL A 335 9.27 25.55 -26.08
N GLN A 336 10.55 25.91 -26.11
CA GLN A 336 11.52 25.38 -27.07
C GLN A 336 11.08 25.52 -28.55
N ALA A 337 10.44 26.64 -28.90
CA ALA A 337 9.90 26.88 -30.25
C ALA A 337 10.93 26.81 -31.38
N SER A 338 12.22 27.00 -31.06
CA SER A 338 13.35 26.95 -32.01
C SER A 338 14.43 25.96 -31.54
N GLU A 339 14.04 24.77 -31.09
CA GLU A 339 14.98 23.78 -30.57
C GLU A 339 15.85 23.14 -31.66
N GLN A 340 17.09 22.82 -31.30
CA GLN A 340 18.03 22.22 -32.23
C GLN A 340 17.76 20.71 -32.41
N PRO A 341 17.78 20.17 -33.65
CA PRO A 341 17.53 18.74 -33.90
C PRO A 341 18.42 17.79 -33.08
N GLN A 342 19.66 18.19 -32.79
CA GLN A 342 20.61 17.42 -31.98
C GLN A 342 20.12 17.23 -30.54
N ARG A 343 19.40 18.22 -29.99
CA ARG A 343 18.80 18.15 -28.64
C ARG A 343 17.51 17.32 -28.65
N MET A 344 16.84 17.23 -29.80
CA MET A 344 15.64 16.42 -30.01
C MET A 344 15.93 14.92 -30.20
N ALA A 345 17.15 14.54 -30.57
CA ALA A 345 17.52 13.15 -30.88
C ALA A 345 17.15 12.13 -29.79
N ARG A 346 17.17 12.54 -28.52
CA ARG A 346 16.78 11.67 -27.38
C ARG A 346 15.27 11.39 -27.33
N TRP A 347 14.45 12.32 -27.83
CA TRP A 347 12.99 12.24 -27.83
C TRP A 347 12.45 11.53 -29.08
N THR A 348 13.31 11.31 -30.07
CA THR A 348 12.98 10.60 -31.32
C THR A 348 13.59 9.19 -31.38
N GLU A 349 14.21 8.72 -30.29
CA GLU A 349 14.78 7.38 -30.19
C GLU A 349 13.67 6.33 -30.14
N LEU A 350 13.76 5.32 -31.01
CA LEU A 350 12.86 4.19 -31.04
C LEU A 350 13.64 2.87 -31.15
N PRO A 351 13.13 1.77 -30.58
CA PRO A 351 13.71 0.44 -30.76
C PRO A 351 13.76 0.03 -32.23
N ALA A 352 14.91 -0.49 -32.67
CA ALA A 352 15.07 -0.96 -34.04
C ALA A 352 14.10 -2.11 -34.36
N GLY A 353 13.44 -2.05 -35.52
CA GLY A 353 12.56 -3.11 -36.02
C GLY A 353 11.20 -3.24 -35.32
N TYR A 354 10.87 -2.36 -34.38
CA TYR A 354 9.61 -2.43 -33.64
C TYR A 354 8.45 -1.71 -34.36
N ASN A 355 7.25 -2.29 -34.33
CA ASN A 355 6.01 -1.75 -34.92
C ASN A 355 6.15 -1.22 -36.37
N PRO A 356 6.50 -2.06 -37.36
CA PRO A 356 6.76 -1.63 -38.74
C PRO A 356 5.56 -0.92 -39.38
N ARG A 357 4.33 -1.37 -39.11
CA ARG A 357 3.11 -0.73 -39.61
C ARG A 357 2.94 0.71 -39.11
N THR A 358 3.30 0.97 -37.85
CA THR A 358 3.24 2.31 -37.25
C THR A 358 4.34 3.20 -37.82
N LEU A 359 5.54 2.66 -38.05
CA LEU A 359 6.63 3.37 -38.72
C LEU A 359 6.25 3.74 -40.16
N ASP A 360 5.63 2.82 -40.91
CA ASP A 360 5.15 3.10 -42.28
C ASP A 360 4.00 4.12 -42.30
N LEU A 361 3.13 4.11 -41.30
CA LEU A 361 2.11 5.16 -41.12
C LEU A 361 2.76 6.53 -40.87
N ALA A 362 3.73 6.60 -39.94
CA ALA A 362 4.46 7.83 -39.64
C ALA A 362 5.21 8.39 -40.86
N ARG A 363 5.83 7.50 -41.67
CA ARG A 363 6.47 7.88 -42.95
C ARG A 363 5.47 8.48 -43.94
N ARG A 364 4.30 7.87 -44.09
CA ARG A 364 3.23 8.41 -44.96
C ARG A 364 2.76 9.78 -44.47
N TRP A 365 2.52 9.93 -43.17
CA TRP A 365 2.14 11.21 -42.58
C TRP A 365 3.18 12.30 -42.82
N ARG A 366 4.46 11.98 -42.66
CA ARG A 366 5.56 12.91 -42.96
C ARG A 366 5.54 13.37 -44.41
N GLN A 367 5.32 12.46 -45.36
CA GLN A 367 5.21 12.79 -46.79
C GLN A 367 3.99 13.67 -47.10
N THR A 368 2.87 13.50 -46.39
CA THR A 368 1.64 14.27 -46.61
C THR A 368 1.59 15.61 -45.87
N LEU A 369 2.27 15.76 -44.74
CA LEU A 369 2.12 16.91 -43.83
C LEU A 369 3.20 17.99 -44.00
N ALA A 370 4.37 17.71 -44.60
CA ALA A 370 5.37 18.76 -44.86
C ALA A 370 6.45 18.40 -45.90
N PRO A 371 6.54 19.09 -47.06
CA PRO A 371 7.82 19.38 -47.69
C PRO A 371 8.51 20.53 -46.91
N GLY A 372 9.36 20.21 -45.91
CA GLY A 372 10.24 21.21 -45.26
C GLY A 372 10.40 21.16 -43.73
N ALA A 373 9.82 20.21 -43.00
CA ALA A 373 10.01 20.08 -41.54
C ALA A 373 10.88 18.85 -41.22
N ASP A 374 12.21 19.01 -41.30
CA ASP A 374 13.14 17.88 -41.20
C ASP A 374 13.84 17.74 -39.84
N GLY A 375 13.44 16.71 -39.10
CA GLY A 375 14.26 16.07 -38.05
C GLY A 375 14.41 14.57 -38.32
N PRO A 376 15.61 13.96 -38.20
CA PRO A 376 15.80 12.53 -38.38
C PRO A 376 15.23 11.72 -37.20
N LEU A 377 14.62 10.57 -37.48
CA LEU A 377 14.34 9.54 -36.47
C LEU A 377 15.63 8.74 -36.24
N THR A 378 16.14 8.72 -35.01
CA THR A 378 17.37 8.01 -34.65
C THR A 378 17.04 6.63 -34.10
N ALA A 379 17.58 5.58 -34.71
CA ALA A 379 17.46 4.22 -34.20
C ALA A 379 18.48 3.97 -33.08
N ARG A 380 18.06 3.34 -31.98
CA ARG A 380 18.99 2.87 -30.93
C ARG A 380 19.88 1.77 -31.52
N GLN A 381 21.20 1.97 -31.52
CA GLN A 381 22.16 0.90 -31.79
C GLN A 381 22.31 0.06 -30.52
N SER A 382 22.22 -1.25 -30.67
CA SER A 382 22.22 -2.27 -29.60
C SER A 382 23.47 -2.24 -28.73
#